data_AF-A0A2S6IH62-F1
#
_entry.id   AF-A0A2S6IH62-F1
#
_cell.length_a   1.000
_cell.length_b   1.000
_cell.length_c   1.000
_cell.angle_alpha   90.00
_cell.angle_beta   90.00
_cell.angle_gamma   90.00
#
_symmetry.space_group_name_H-M   'P 1'
#
loop_
_entity.id
_entity.type
_entity.pdbx_description
1 polymer ?
#
loop_
_entity_poly.entity_id
_entity_poly.type
_entity_poly.pdbx_seq_one_letter_code
_entity_poly.pdbx_strand_id
1 'polypeptide(L)'
;MSGQWFHEGCDDSSTAGAGCAGPLTTTQTPMEDVDLVLEQGASSWTLGVADAAGHAEDYAIGWRVRLPDEVMPGRAVLRAGGSKIDIQVEA
;
A
#
# COMPACT_ATOMS: atom_id res chain seq x y z
N MET A 1 44.36 11.27 -0.20
CA MET A 1 43.24 11.82 -0.99
C MET A 1 41.96 11.32 -0.36
N SER A 2 41.36 12.13 0.49
CA SER A 2 40.17 11.83 1.28
C SER A 2 38.97 12.51 0.61
N GLY A 3 37.93 11.73 0.28
CA GLY A 3 36.71 12.20 -0.37
C GLY A 3 35.92 13.14 0.55
N GLN A 4 35.72 14.37 0.10
CA GLN A 4 35.16 15.48 0.87
C GLN A 4 33.62 15.51 0.84
N TRP A 5 32.99 14.37 0.54
CA TRP A 5 31.56 14.31 0.16
C TRP A 5 30.72 13.36 1.01
N PHE A 6 31.32 12.70 2.00
CA PHE A 6 30.57 11.88 2.95
C PHE A 6 30.48 12.64 4.26
N HIS A 7 29.46 13.49 4.38
CA HIS A 7 29.03 13.95 5.70
C HIS A 7 28.22 12.83 6.34
N GLU A 8 28.68 12.36 7.50
CA GLU A 8 27.97 11.41 8.34
C GLU A 8 26.58 12.00 8.69
N GLY A 9 25.51 11.40 8.16
CA GLY A 9 24.13 11.85 8.37
C GLY A 9 23.35 12.26 7.11
N CYS A 10 23.94 12.21 5.92
CA CYS A 10 23.19 12.31 4.67
C CYS A 10 22.89 10.90 4.12
N ASP A 11 21.61 10.52 4.14
CA ASP A 11 21.15 9.32 3.47
C ASP A 11 21.26 9.47 1.94
N ASP A 12 21.68 8.41 1.27
CA ASP A 12 22.27 8.38 -0.08
C ASP A 12 21.23 8.49 -1.21
N SER A 13 20.27 9.40 -1.10
CA SER A 13 19.23 9.61 -2.11
C SER A 13 18.84 11.08 -2.27
N SER A 14 19.73 11.91 -2.79
CA SER A 14 19.39 12.99 -3.74
C SER A 14 20.62 13.81 -4.11
N THR A 15 21.22 13.49 -5.25
CA THR A 15 22.13 14.44 -5.90
C THR A 15 21.31 15.46 -6.69
N ALA A 16 21.08 16.62 -6.10
CA ALA A 16 20.99 17.88 -6.84
C ALA A 16 21.73 18.96 -6.02
N GLY A 17 22.87 19.42 -6.55
CA GLY A 17 23.84 20.24 -5.81
C GLY A 17 23.40 21.67 -5.49
N ALA A 18 24.25 22.28 -4.66
CA ALA A 18 24.37 23.70 -4.28
C ALA A 18 23.07 24.41 -3.87
N GLY A 19 22.60 24.05 -2.67
CA GLY A 19 21.51 24.72 -1.96
C GLY A 19 20.45 23.69 -1.67
N CYS A 20 20.48 23.14 -0.45
CA CYS A 20 19.53 22.16 0.07
C CYS A 20 18.16 22.37 -0.58
N ALA A 21 17.82 21.44 -1.47
CA ALA A 21 16.58 21.44 -2.21
C ALA A 21 15.44 21.73 -1.24
N GLY A 22 14.53 22.61 -1.66
CA GLY A 22 13.34 22.95 -0.88
C GLY A 22 12.62 21.69 -0.37
N PRO A 23 11.76 21.82 0.64
CA PRO A 23 11.17 20.69 1.33
C PRO A 23 10.64 19.70 0.30
N LEU A 24 11.07 18.44 0.38
CA LEU A 24 10.46 17.34 -0.37
C LEU A 24 8.98 17.31 0.06
N THR A 25 8.12 17.98 -0.69
CA THR A 25 6.76 18.34 -0.25
C THR A 25 5.76 17.20 -0.31
N THR A 26 6.23 15.97 -0.46
CA THR A 26 5.47 14.77 -0.12
C THR A 26 6.45 13.66 0.26
N THR A 27 6.85 13.58 1.54
CA THR A 27 7.18 12.26 2.09
C THR A 27 5.87 11.48 2.05
N GLN A 28 5.64 10.73 0.96
CA GLN A 28 4.51 9.81 0.90
C GLN A 28 4.77 8.76 1.96
N THR A 29 4.03 8.83 3.07
CA THR A 29 4.06 7.77 4.07
C THR A 29 3.33 6.57 3.48
N PRO A 30 3.99 5.40 3.34
CA PRO A 30 3.33 4.18 2.92
C PRO A 30 2.13 3.88 3.83
N MET A 31 1.06 3.35 3.27
CA MET A 31 -0.06 2.88 4.09
C MET A 31 0.36 1.61 4.83
N GLU A 32 -0.01 1.50 6.10
CA GLU A 32 0.22 0.33 6.94
C GLU A 32 -1.13 -0.22 7.40
N ASP A 33 -1.15 -1.51 7.76
CA ASP A 33 -2.30 -2.22 8.32
C ASP A 33 -3.58 -2.08 7.48
N VAL A 34 -3.47 -2.19 6.15
CA VAL A 34 -4.61 -2.03 5.26
C VAL A 34 -5.43 -3.33 5.19
N ASP A 35 -6.65 -3.28 5.72
CA ASP A 35 -7.63 -4.36 5.61
C ASP A 35 -8.14 -4.51 4.18
N LEU A 36 -8.19 -5.76 3.70
CA LEU A 36 -9.03 -6.16 2.57
C LEU A 36 -10.33 -6.75 3.11
N VAL A 37 -11.44 -6.09 2.84
CA VAL A 37 -12.77 -6.47 3.32
C VAL A 37 -13.67 -6.85 2.15
N LEU A 38 -14.35 -7.99 2.26
CA LEU A 38 -15.42 -8.40 1.36
C LEU A 38 -16.77 -8.12 1.99
N GLU A 39 -17.63 -7.38 1.30
CA GLU A 39 -19.01 -7.13 1.70
C GLU A 39 -19.99 -7.83 0.74
N GLN A 40 -20.93 -8.61 1.27
CA GLN A 40 -22.00 -9.23 0.51
C GLN A 40 -23.32 -9.10 1.26
N GLY A 41 -24.23 -8.26 0.74
CA GLY A 41 -25.48 -7.95 1.41
C GLY A 41 -25.25 -7.31 2.79
N ALA A 42 -25.69 -7.96 3.86
CA ALA A 42 -25.48 -7.52 5.24
C ALA A 42 -24.22 -8.14 5.89
N SER A 43 -23.54 -9.06 5.20
CA SER A 43 -22.36 -9.75 5.70
C SER A 43 -21.09 -9.05 5.27
N SER A 44 -20.06 -9.14 6.12
CA SER A 44 -18.74 -8.58 5.87
C SER A 44 -17.66 -9.49 6.46
N TRP A 45 -16.56 -9.68 5.73
CA TRP A 45 -15.42 -10.51 6.13
C TRP A 45 -14.11 -9.78 5.83
N THR A 46 -13.25 -9.65 6.83
CA THR A 46 -11.85 -9.28 6.61
C THR A 46 -11.10 -10.47 6.04
N LEU A 47 -10.60 -10.34 4.82
CA LEU A 47 -9.86 -11.39 4.10
C LEU A 47 -8.37 -11.38 4.42
N GLY A 48 -7.83 -10.24 4.84
CA GLY A 48 -6.43 -10.10 5.25
C GLY A 48 -6.03 -8.65 5.48
N VAL A 49 -4.82 -8.48 6.03
CA VAL A 49 -4.19 -7.18 6.30
C VAL A 49 -2.85 -7.16 5.58
N ALA A 50 -2.49 -6.04 4.96
CA ALA A 50 -1.19 -5.87 4.32
C ALA A 50 -0.74 -4.41 4.37
N ASP A 51 0.58 -4.23 4.38
CA ASP A 51 1.23 -2.93 4.25
C ASP A 51 1.51 -2.63 2.78
N ALA A 52 1.63 -1.34 2.46
CA ALA A 52 2.16 -0.91 1.18
C ALA A 52 3.62 -1.33 1.02
N ALA A 53 3.94 -1.78 -0.20
CA ALA A 53 5.31 -2.04 -0.58
C ALA A 53 6.16 -0.75 -0.54
N GLY A 54 7.48 -0.90 -0.68
CA GLY A 54 8.38 0.25 -0.74
C GLY A 54 8.21 1.07 -2.02
N HIS A 55 8.90 2.21 -2.07
CA HIS A 55 8.91 3.12 -3.23
C HIS A 55 9.26 2.43 -4.56
N ALA A 56 10.11 1.39 -4.54
CA ALA A 56 10.49 0.65 -5.74
C ALA A 56 9.33 -0.11 -6.42
N GLU A 57 8.24 -0.33 -5.68
CA GLU A 57 7.03 -1.03 -6.13
C GLU A 57 5.81 -0.09 -6.13
N ASP A 58 6.06 1.22 -6.24
CA ASP A 58 5.04 2.27 -6.30
C ASP A 58 4.03 2.22 -5.13
N TYR A 59 4.45 1.72 -3.97
CA TYR A 59 3.59 1.54 -2.79
C TYR A 59 2.36 0.65 -3.06
N ALA A 60 2.48 -0.32 -3.97
CA ALA A 60 1.43 -1.30 -4.22
C ALA A 60 1.10 -2.10 -2.96
N ILE A 61 -0.19 -2.39 -2.76
CA ILE A 61 -0.68 -3.28 -1.70
C ILE A 61 -1.28 -4.52 -2.34
N GLY A 62 -0.89 -5.69 -1.87
CA GLY A 62 -1.34 -6.96 -2.42
C GLY A 62 -1.71 -7.97 -1.34
N TRP A 63 -2.83 -8.66 -1.55
CA TRP A 63 -3.27 -9.76 -0.68
C TRP A 63 -3.38 -11.05 -1.47
N ARG A 64 -3.03 -12.17 -0.84
CA ARG A 64 -3.39 -13.51 -1.30
C ARG A 64 -4.31 -14.12 -0.28
N VAL A 65 -5.57 -14.30 -0.65
CA VAL A 65 -6.64 -14.68 0.28
C VAL A 65 -7.35 -15.93 -0.18
N ARG A 66 -7.96 -16.63 0.78
CA ARG A 66 -8.99 -17.64 0.52
C ARG A 66 -10.33 -17.05 0.93
N LEU A 67 -11.34 -17.24 0.11
CA LEU A 67 -12.69 -16.82 0.48
C LEU A 67 -13.20 -17.72 1.62
N PRO A 68 -13.83 -17.15 2.66
CA PRO A 68 -14.54 -17.93 3.67
C PRO A 68 -15.63 -18.79 3.04
N ASP A 69 -15.89 -19.97 3.60
CA ASP A 69 -16.87 -20.93 3.07
C ASP A 69 -18.32 -20.39 3.14
N GLU A 70 -18.55 -19.36 3.96
CA GLU A 70 -19.84 -18.68 4.11
C GLU A 70 -20.12 -17.67 2.99
N VAL A 71 -19.13 -17.34 2.16
CA VAL A 71 -19.30 -16.45 1.02
C VAL A 71 -20.08 -17.19 -0.07
N MET A 72 -21.22 -16.63 -0.46
CA MET A 72 -22.06 -17.22 -1.50
C MET A 72 -21.66 -16.69 -2.88
N PRO A 73 -21.88 -17.47 -3.96
CA PRO A 73 -21.78 -16.94 -5.31
C PRO A 73 -22.74 -15.77 -5.53
N GLY A 74 -22.29 -14.74 -6.24
CA GLY A 74 -23.08 -13.53 -6.49
C GLY A 74 -22.30 -12.23 -6.40
N ARG A 75 -23.02 -11.12 -6.47
CA ARG A 75 -22.42 -9.78 -6.36
C ARG A 75 -21.86 -9.57 -4.96
N ALA A 76 -20.66 -9.02 -4.89
CA ALA A 76 -20.03 -8.56 -3.65
C ALA A 76 -19.21 -7.29 -3.92
N VAL A 77 -18.72 -6.66 -2.85
CA VAL A 77 -17.85 -5.48 -2.91
C VAL A 77 -16.55 -5.79 -2.18
N LEU A 78 -15.42 -5.58 -2.84
CA LEU A 78 -14.11 -5.54 -2.17
C LEU A 78 -13.78 -4.11 -1.76
N ARG A 79 -13.27 -3.94 -0.54
CA ARG A 79 -12.80 -2.67 0.00
C ARG A 79 -11.40 -2.82 0.53
N ALA A 80 -10.57 -1.82 0.24
CA ALA A 80 -9.25 -1.69 0.83
C ALA A 80 -8.92 -0.21 0.98
N GLY A 81 -8.67 0.23 2.22
CA GLY A 81 -8.51 1.64 2.54
C GLY A 81 -9.69 2.49 2.02
N GLY A 82 -9.39 3.50 1.19
CA GLY A 82 -10.41 4.36 0.57
C GLY A 82 -11.02 3.81 -0.73
N SER A 83 -10.53 2.67 -1.23
CA SER A 83 -10.94 2.09 -2.51
C SER A 83 -12.05 1.07 -2.35
N LYS A 84 -12.91 0.98 -3.38
CA LYS A 84 -13.99 -0.01 -3.47
C LYS A 84 -14.14 -0.52 -4.90
N ILE A 85 -14.40 -1.81 -5.05
CA ILE A 85 -14.59 -2.47 -6.34
C ILE A 85 -15.76 -3.45 -6.22
N ASP A 86 -16.75 -3.34 -7.13
CA ASP A 86 -17.80 -4.33 -7.29
C ASP A 86 -17.23 -5.57 -8.00
N ILE A 87 -17.49 -6.74 -7.44
CA ILE A 87 -17.06 -8.03 -7.99
C ILE A 87 -18.23 -9.01 -8.12
N GLN A 88 -18.01 -10.06 -8.91
CA GLN A 88 -18.86 -11.23 -8.99
C GLN A 88 -18.09 -12.42 -8.40
N VAL A 89 -18.61 -13.04 -7.36
CA VAL A 89 -18.12 -14.30 -6.81
C VAL A 89 -18.74 -15.43 -7.62
N GLU A 90 -17.89 -16.26 -8.21
CA GLU A 90 -18.30 -17.44 -8.98
C GLU A 90 -18.40 -18.68 -8.07
N ALA A 91 -19.19 -19.66 -8.51
CA ALA A 91 -19.42 -20.92 -7.79
C ALA A 91 -18.35 -21.98 -8.08
#